data_AF-A0A6L9E989-F1
#
_entry.id   AF-A0A6L9E989-F1
#
_cell.length_a   1.000
_cell.length_b   1.000
_cell.length_c   1.000
_cell.angle_alpha   90.00
_cell.angle_beta   90.00
_cell.angle_gamma   90.00
#
_symmetry.space_group_name_H-M   'P 1'
#
loop_
_entity.id
_entity.type
_entity.pdbx_description
1 polymer ?
#
loop_
_entity_poly.entity_id
_entity_poly.type
_entity_poly.pdbx_seq_one_letter_code
_entity_poly.pdbx_strand_id
1 'polypeptide(L)'
;MKKIITALLCLGICYFGYAQETIELPHQKPEGLSWEGGEKAYFSQLWQNPVVTNVSVPTLQIFKPEAGKANGTSVIVAPGGGLFALSIESEGTDVAKWLNSKGITAFVLKYRLVPTGEDGVKEITDLGANNPQEIGVRVTPVLPLAIGDGLAAISYVRSQADALGLDKNKIGFMGFSAGGAVTMGVCMNYSEENRPDFLVPVYPWMTVVGPYEAPKDAPPMLVICATDDPLGLAADSTALYDSWLKAGKSVGLHMYSKGGHGFGMKPQGLPSDQWIARFHDWAVSEGLAEAAK
;
A
#
# COMPACT_ATOMS: atom_id res chain seq x y z
N MET A 1 40.93 0.77 -60.09
CA MET A 1 39.80 0.15 -59.35
C MET A 1 39.72 0.81 -57.97
N LYS A 2 38.65 1.59 -57.71
CA LYS A 2 38.45 2.36 -56.48
C LYS A 2 38.02 1.42 -55.35
N LYS A 3 38.74 1.42 -54.22
CA LYS A 3 38.32 0.74 -52.99
C LYS A 3 37.43 1.68 -52.18
N ILE A 4 36.16 1.32 -52.03
CA ILE A 4 35.18 2.02 -51.19
C ILE A 4 35.37 1.49 -49.76
N ILE A 5 35.69 2.38 -48.83
CA ILE A 5 35.73 2.09 -47.40
C ILE A 5 34.35 2.40 -46.85
N THR A 6 33.59 1.38 -46.48
CA THR A 6 32.30 1.52 -45.79
C THR A 6 32.57 1.64 -44.30
N ALA A 7 32.44 2.84 -43.73
CA ALA A 7 32.43 3.04 -42.30
C ALA A 7 31.05 2.64 -41.74
N LEU A 8 31.00 1.58 -40.93
CA LEU A 8 29.81 1.26 -40.14
C LEU A 8 29.72 2.23 -38.96
N LEU A 9 28.73 3.12 -39.01
CA LEU A 9 28.36 3.99 -37.90
C LEU A 9 27.46 3.17 -36.95
N CYS A 10 28.03 2.63 -35.87
CA CYS A 10 27.24 2.05 -34.79
C CYS A 10 26.59 3.18 -33.97
N LEU A 11 25.33 3.52 -34.27
CA LEU A 11 24.49 4.30 -33.37
C LEU A 11 24.17 3.45 -32.13
N GLY A 12 24.87 3.71 -31.04
CA GLY A 12 24.49 3.21 -29.72
C GLY A 12 23.18 3.88 -29.29
N ILE A 13 22.10 3.10 -29.24
CA ILE A 13 20.85 3.53 -28.62
C ILE A 13 21.06 3.47 -27.10
N CYS A 14 21.29 4.61 -26.46
CA CYS A 14 21.27 4.72 -25.01
C CYS A 14 19.82 4.59 -24.53
N TYR A 15 19.46 3.42 -24.00
CA TYR A 15 18.26 3.29 -23.17
C TYR A 15 18.50 4.05 -21.86
N PHE A 16 17.90 5.23 -21.72
CA PHE A 16 17.67 5.82 -20.41
C PHE A 16 16.56 5.00 -19.73
N GLY A 17 16.94 3.89 -19.10
CA GLY A 17 16.07 3.25 -18.12
C GLY A 17 15.95 4.20 -16.94
N TYR A 18 14.75 4.72 -16.66
CA TYR A 18 14.46 5.37 -15.38
C TYR A 18 14.57 4.27 -14.31
N ALA A 19 15.73 4.14 -13.68
CA ALA A 19 15.90 3.29 -12.52
C ALA A 19 15.00 3.87 -11.42
N GLN A 20 14.05 3.08 -10.99
CA GLN A 20 13.12 3.48 -9.95
C GLN A 20 13.83 3.51 -8.61
N GLU A 21 13.77 4.64 -7.90
CA GLU A 21 14.49 4.84 -6.65
C GLU A 21 13.88 3.99 -5.53
N THR A 22 14.70 3.17 -4.88
CA THR A 22 14.33 2.38 -3.70
C THR A 22 15.11 2.89 -2.49
N ILE A 23 14.39 3.20 -1.43
CA ILE A 23 14.91 3.77 -0.19
C ILE A 23 14.71 2.77 0.92
N GLU A 24 15.77 2.43 1.64
CA GLU A 24 15.67 1.72 2.91
C GLU A 24 15.18 2.66 4.01
N LEU A 25 14.16 2.24 4.76
CA LEU A 25 13.62 3.03 5.85
C LEU A 25 14.38 2.77 7.16
N PRO A 26 14.51 3.78 8.05
CA PRO A 26 15.02 3.55 9.39
C PRO A 26 14.17 2.49 10.12
N HIS A 27 14.82 1.45 10.61
CA HIS A 27 14.15 0.35 11.32
C HIS A 27 15.06 -0.24 12.38
N GLN A 28 14.45 -0.78 13.44
CA GLN A 28 15.17 -1.53 14.47
C GLN A 28 15.15 -3.01 14.14
N LYS A 29 16.26 -3.69 14.41
CA LYS A 29 16.30 -5.15 14.35
C LYS A 29 15.45 -5.71 15.49
N PRO A 30 14.41 -6.52 15.21
CA PRO A 30 13.55 -7.06 16.25
C PRO A 30 14.25 -8.16 17.04
N GLU A 31 13.91 -8.27 18.33
CA GLU A 31 14.30 -9.41 19.16
C GLU A 31 13.40 -10.61 18.87
N GLY A 32 13.98 -11.82 18.85
CA GLY A 32 13.21 -13.07 18.73
C GLY A 32 12.67 -13.41 17.33
N LEU A 33 12.92 -12.58 16.30
CA LEU A 33 12.55 -12.88 14.91
C LEU A 33 13.80 -12.98 14.03
N SER A 34 13.79 -13.97 13.12
CA SER A 34 14.85 -14.19 12.13
C SER A 34 14.22 -14.50 10.78
N TRP A 35 14.68 -13.82 9.73
CA TRP A 35 14.26 -14.04 8.35
C TRP A 35 15.35 -14.82 7.62
N GLU A 36 15.24 -16.15 7.65
CA GLU A 36 16.12 -17.02 6.88
C GLU A 36 15.73 -17.00 5.39
N GLY A 37 16.69 -17.15 4.49
CA GLY A 37 16.43 -17.20 3.04
C GLY A 37 16.18 -15.84 2.36
N GLY A 38 16.07 -14.74 3.11
CA GLY A 38 15.96 -13.38 2.59
C GLY A 38 14.64 -13.07 1.89
N GLU A 39 14.48 -11.81 1.45
CA GLU A 39 13.31 -11.37 0.67
C GLU A 39 13.22 -12.13 -0.66
N LYS A 40 12.00 -12.53 -1.05
CA LYS A 40 11.75 -13.26 -2.30
C LYS A 40 10.68 -12.53 -3.13
N ALA A 41 10.93 -12.36 -4.42
CA ALA A 41 9.97 -11.83 -5.39
C ALA A 41 9.70 -12.88 -6.47
N TYR A 42 8.44 -13.22 -6.70
CA TYR A 42 8.03 -14.25 -7.67
C TYR A 42 6.57 -14.05 -8.12
N PHE A 43 6.17 -14.74 -9.19
CA PHE A 43 4.78 -14.81 -9.59
C PHE A 43 4.08 -15.96 -8.86
N SER A 44 3.09 -15.65 -8.03
CA SER A 44 2.29 -16.65 -7.33
C SER A 44 1.25 -17.25 -8.27
N GLN A 45 1.30 -18.56 -8.48
CA GLN A 45 0.26 -19.28 -9.22
C GLN A 45 -1.06 -19.38 -8.44
N LEU A 46 -1.01 -19.33 -7.11
CA LEU A 46 -2.22 -19.36 -6.28
C LEU A 46 -3.00 -18.05 -6.36
N TRP A 47 -2.30 -16.91 -6.37
CA TRP A 47 -2.93 -15.59 -6.42
C TRP A 47 -2.97 -14.97 -7.81
N GLN A 48 -2.33 -15.60 -8.80
CA GLN A 48 -2.17 -15.09 -10.17
C GLN A 48 -1.68 -13.64 -10.16
N ASN A 49 -0.58 -13.39 -9.43
CA ASN A 49 -0.01 -12.06 -9.22
C ASN A 49 1.47 -12.15 -8.86
N PRO A 50 2.30 -11.18 -9.28
CA PRO A 50 3.59 -10.93 -8.64
C PRO A 50 3.42 -10.61 -7.16
N VAL A 51 4.26 -11.23 -6.34
CA VAL A 51 4.28 -11.06 -4.90
C VAL A 51 5.70 -10.88 -4.38
N VAL A 52 5.82 -10.25 -3.22
CA VAL A 52 7.05 -10.25 -2.42
C VAL A 52 6.77 -10.91 -1.08
N THR A 53 7.64 -11.80 -0.61
CA THR A 53 7.54 -12.45 0.70
C THR A 53 8.80 -12.29 1.52
N ASN A 54 8.71 -12.58 2.82
CA ASN A 54 9.86 -12.64 3.72
C ASN A 54 10.68 -11.33 3.82
N VAL A 55 10.01 -10.17 3.71
CA VAL A 55 10.63 -8.84 3.84
C VAL A 55 11.10 -8.64 5.28
N SER A 56 12.40 -8.44 5.47
CA SER A 56 13.02 -8.16 6.77
C SER A 56 13.51 -6.70 6.90
N VAL A 57 13.75 -6.04 5.77
CA VAL A 57 14.21 -4.66 5.67
C VAL A 57 13.12 -3.85 4.96
N PRO A 58 12.49 -2.88 5.63
CA PRO A 58 11.43 -2.09 5.01
C PRO A 58 11.99 -1.09 4.00
N THR A 59 11.31 -0.94 2.87
CA THR A 59 11.74 0.00 1.82
C THR A 59 10.57 0.74 1.18
N LEU A 60 10.81 1.96 0.70
CA LEU A 60 9.91 2.70 -0.19
C LEU A 60 10.44 2.68 -1.61
N GLN A 61 9.57 2.37 -2.56
CA GLN A 61 9.81 2.59 -3.98
C GLN A 61 9.02 3.82 -4.45
N ILE A 62 9.71 4.80 -5.06
CA ILE A 62 9.08 6.06 -5.48
C ILE A 62 8.53 5.94 -6.90
N PHE A 63 7.29 6.36 -7.10
CA PHE A 63 6.62 6.51 -8.38
C PHE A 63 6.24 7.98 -8.54
N LYS A 64 6.83 8.65 -9.55
CA LYS A 64 6.59 10.07 -9.82
C LYS A 64 5.68 10.23 -11.05
N PRO A 65 4.73 11.18 -11.05
CA PRO A 65 4.05 11.61 -12.26
C PRO A 65 5.05 12.06 -13.33
N GLU A 66 4.62 12.11 -14.59
CA GLU A 66 5.41 12.73 -15.65
C GLU A 66 5.79 14.16 -15.28
N ALA A 67 6.96 14.62 -15.76
CA ALA A 67 7.49 15.94 -15.44
C ALA A 67 6.45 17.05 -15.73
N GLY A 68 6.20 17.92 -14.76
CA GLY A 68 5.23 19.01 -14.85
C GLY A 68 3.77 18.61 -14.57
N LYS A 69 3.47 17.34 -14.28
CA LYS A 69 2.11 16.87 -13.92
C LYS A 69 1.89 16.68 -12.42
N ALA A 70 2.93 16.76 -11.60
CA ALA A 70 2.81 16.58 -10.15
C ALA A 70 1.95 17.70 -9.53
N ASN A 71 0.98 17.34 -8.69
CA ASN A 71 0.04 18.25 -8.04
C ASN A 71 0.35 18.48 -6.55
N GLY A 72 1.52 18.03 -6.08
CA GLY A 72 1.98 18.13 -4.70
C GLY A 72 1.44 17.04 -3.76
N THR A 73 0.36 16.35 -4.11
CA THR A 73 -0.21 15.27 -3.29
C THR A 73 0.69 14.03 -3.32
N SER A 74 0.78 13.34 -2.19
CA SER A 74 1.45 12.03 -2.14
C SER A 74 0.64 10.97 -1.41
N VAL A 75 0.84 9.72 -1.80
CA VAL A 75 0.21 8.55 -1.16
C VAL A 75 1.25 7.47 -0.94
N ILE A 76 1.43 7.07 0.31
CA ILE A 76 2.12 5.83 0.66
C ILE A 76 1.13 4.68 0.51
N VAL A 77 1.51 3.65 -0.25
CA VAL A 77 0.68 2.49 -0.58
C VAL A 77 1.26 1.26 0.10
N ALA A 78 0.51 0.65 1.01
CA ALA A 78 0.83 -0.60 1.70
C ALA A 78 0.03 -1.77 1.10
N PRO A 79 0.64 -2.61 0.25
CA PRO A 79 -0.03 -3.77 -0.36
C PRO A 79 -0.53 -4.75 0.70
N GLY A 80 -1.56 -5.54 0.40
CA GLY A 80 -2.04 -6.61 1.27
C GLY A 80 -1.29 -7.92 1.08
N GLY A 81 -1.80 -8.99 1.70
CA GLY A 81 -1.23 -10.35 1.61
C GLY A 81 -1.06 -11.05 2.98
N GLY A 82 -1.94 -10.73 3.93
CA GLY A 82 -2.01 -11.41 5.22
C GLY A 82 -0.81 -11.21 6.13
N LEU A 83 0.08 -10.24 5.85
CA LEU A 83 1.39 -10.06 6.49
C LEU A 83 2.42 -11.18 6.15
N PHE A 84 2.08 -12.17 5.32
CA PHE A 84 2.99 -13.22 4.83
C PHE A 84 3.57 -12.90 3.45
N ALA A 85 2.84 -12.10 2.68
CA ALA A 85 3.21 -11.64 1.36
C ALA A 85 2.74 -10.20 1.15
N LEU A 86 3.28 -9.57 0.11
CA LEU A 86 2.82 -8.32 -0.48
C LEU A 86 2.29 -8.63 -1.88
N SER A 87 1.03 -8.29 -2.14
CA SER A 87 0.40 -8.31 -3.46
C SER A 87 0.96 -7.15 -4.33
N ILE A 88 2.27 -7.18 -4.57
CA ILE A 88 3.10 -6.00 -4.89
C ILE A 88 2.74 -5.33 -6.22
N GLU A 89 2.22 -6.07 -7.19
CA GLU A 89 1.78 -5.52 -8.47
C GLU A 89 0.40 -4.88 -8.32
N SER A 90 -0.65 -5.71 -8.17
CA SER A 90 -2.04 -5.25 -8.20
C SER A 90 -2.45 -4.32 -7.05
N GLU A 91 -1.80 -4.37 -5.89
CA GLU A 91 -2.11 -3.52 -4.73
C GLU A 91 -0.98 -2.52 -4.41
N GLY A 92 0.06 -2.48 -5.25
CA GLY A 92 1.19 -1.56 -5.09
C GLY A 92 1.49 -0.85 -6.40
N THR A 93 2.24 -1.51 -7.28
CA THR A 93 2.78 -0.92 -8.51
C THR A 93 1.69 -0.36 -9.44
N ASP A 94 0.57 -1.08 -9.62
CA ASP A 94 -0.50 -0.63 -10.51
C ASP A 94 -1.35 0.48 -9.90
N VAL A 95 -1.50 0.47 -8.57
CA VAL A 95 -2.07 1.59 -7.82
C VAL A 95 -1.21 2.83 -8.02
N ALA A 96 0.11 2.70 -7.86
CA ALA A 96 1.05 3.80 -8.03
C ALA A 96 1.06 4.38 -9.45
N LYS A 97 1.04 3.53 -10.48
CA LYS A 97 0.91 3.98 -11.89
C LYS A 97 -0.40 4.74 -12.11
N TRP A 98 -1.51 4.26 -11.55
CA TRP A 98 -2.79 4.95 -11.67
C TRP A 98 -2.77 6.32 -10.98
N LEU A 99 -2.23 6.39 -9.75
CA LEU A 99 -2.06 7.65 -9.01
C LEU A 99 -1.20 8.66 -9.77
N ASN A 100 -0.09 8.21 -10.36
CA ASN A 100 0.77 9.05 -11.21
C ASN A 100 -0.01 9.67 -12.39
N SER A 101 -0.94 8.92 -12.98
CA SER A 101 -1.79 9.44 -14.06
C SER A 101 -2.72 10.57 -13.62
N LYS A 102 -2.93 10.71 -12.29
CA LYS A 102 -3.68 11.79 -11.64
C LYS A 102 -2.78 12.89 -11.06
N GLY A 103 -1.48 12.86 -11.35
CA GLY A 103 -0.53 13.84 -10.83
C GLY A 103 -0.13 13.62 -9.36
N ILE A 104 -0.50 12.49 -8.76
CA ILE A 104 -0.19 12.15 -7.37
C ILE A 104 1.11 11.36 -7.34
N THR A 105 2.07 11.74 -6.48
CA THR A 105 3.30 10.97 -6.26
C THR A 105 3.00 9.78 -5.35
N ALA A 106 3.32 8.57 -5.78
CA ALA A 106 3.07 7.37 -5.00
C ALA A 106 4.37 6.77 -4.43
N PHE A 107 4.28 6.18 -3.24
CA PHE A 107 5.35 5.45 -2.60
C PHE A 107 4.87 4.05 -2.25
N VAL A 108 5.37 3.01 -2.93
CA VAL A 108 5.00 1.63 -2.59
C VAL A 108 5.88 1.16 -1.45
N LEU A 109 5.24 0.84 -0.32
CA LEU A 109 5.88 0.37 0.89
C LEU A 109 5.99 -1.16 0.89
N LYS A 110 7.22 -1.66 0.92
CA LYS A 110 7.51 -3.01 1.41
C LYS A 110 7.73 -2.93 2.91
N TYR A 111 6.71 -3.26 3.69
CA TYR A 111 6.81 -3.35 5.15
C TYR A 111 7.24 -4.76 5.57
N ARG A 112 7.77 -4.90 6.79
CA ARG A 112 8.25 -6.20 7.31
C ARG A 112 7.13 -7.22 7.41
N LEU A 113 7.41 -8.42 6.95
CA LEU A 113 6.46 -9.54 6.87
C LEU A 113 6.80 -10.62 7.88
N VAL A 114 5.85 -11.53 8.09
CA VAL A 114 6.08 -12.77 8.81
C VAL A 114 7.25 -13.52 8.15
N PRO A 115 8.25 -13.99 8.95
CA PRO A 115 9.27 -14.87 8.43
C PRO A 115 8.63 -16.11 7.81
N THR A 116 8.96 -16.38 6.55
CA THR A 116 8.38 -17.47 5.74
C THR A 116 9.48 -18.26 5.05
N GLY A 117 9.14 -19.47 4.60
CA GLY A 117 10.08 -20.34 3.89
C GLY A 117 10.26 -19.99 2.42
N GLU A 118 10.05 -20.97 1.54
CA GLU A 118 10.16 -20.77 0.09
C GLU A 118 9.01 -19.98 -0.51
N ASP A 119 7.79 -20.19 -0.02
CA ASP A 119 6.58 -19.63 -0.60
C ASP A 119 5.63 -19.18 0.52
N GLY A 120 5.73 -17.91 0.89
CA GLY A 120 4.87 -17.30 1.91
C GLY A 120 3.38 -17.29 1.52
N VAL A 121 3.06 -17.27 0.21
CA VAL A 121 1.67 -17.33 -0.27
C VAL A 121 1.07 -18.71 -0.06
N LYS A 122 1.82 -19.75 -0.40
CA LYS A 122 1.40 -21.14 -0.12
C LYS A 122 1.27 -21.35 1.39
N GLU A 123 2.22 -20.86 2.17
CA GLU A 123 2.22 -21.01 3.62
C GLU A 123 0.98 -20.40 4.28
N ILE A 124 0.61 -19.15 3.96
CA ILE A 124 -0.61 -18.54 4.48
C ILE A 124 -1.88 -19.26 3.99
N THR A 125 -1.87 -19.75 2.75
CA THR A 125 -3.01 -20.50 2.18
C THR A 125 -3.21 -21.83 2.91
N ASP A 126 -2.13 -22.59 3.13
CA ASP A 126 -2.16 -23.86 3.85
C ASP A 126 -2.59 -23.65 5.32
N LEU A 127 -2.07 -22.61 5.98
CA LEU A 127 -2.49 -22.27 7.34
C LEU A 127 -3.97 -21.90 7.40
N GLY A 128 -4.47 -21.09 6.46
CA GLY A 128 -5.88 -20.72 6.40
C GLY A 128 -6.81 -21.94 6.28
N ALA A 129 -6.39 -22.96 5.53
CA ALA A 129 -7.15 -24.19 5.35
C ALA A 129 -7.07 -25.15 6.57
N ASN A 130 -5.90 -25.23 7.22
CA ASN A 130 -5.62 -26.33 8.17
C ASN A 130 -5.48 -25.87 9.63
N ASN A 131 -5.03 -24.64 9.89
CA ASN A 131 -4.82 -24.09 11.23
C ASN A 131 -4.90 -22.54 11.21
N PRO A 132 -6.07 -21.95 10.96
CA PRO A 132 -6.19 -20.51 10.74
C PRO A 132 -5.83 -19.67 11.98
N GLN A 133 -5.88 -20.24 13.19
CA GLN A 133 -5.49 -19.55 14.42
C GLN A 133 -3.99 -19.24 14.46
N GLU A 134 -3.15 -20.09 13.85
CA GLU A 134 -1.70 -19.90 13.79
C GLU A 134 -1.30 -18.64 13.02
N ILE A 135 -2.14 -18.20 12.07
CA ILE A 135 -1.93 -16.95 11.33
C ILE A 135 -1.84 -15.80 12.33
N GLY A 136 -2.82 -15.69 13.25
CA GLY A 136 -2.84 -14.64 14.27
C GLY A 136 -1.62 -14.69 15.19
N VAL A 137 -1.22 -15.90 15.60
CA VAL A 137 -0.03 -16.12 16.43
C VAL A 137 1.23 -15.57 15.75
N ARG A 138 1.41 -15.86 14.46
CA ARG A 138 2.60 -15.44 13.70
C ARG A 138 2.58 -13.97 13.30
N VAL A 139 1.39 -13.40 13.07
CA VAL A 139 1.23 -11.97 12.76
C VAL A 139 1.46 -11.10 13.99
N THR A 140 1.07 -11.57 15.19
CA THR A 140 1.14 -10.79 16.44
C THR A 140 2.49 -10.11 16.69
N PRO A 141 3.65 -10.80 16.63
CA PRO A 141 4.95 -10.15 16.85
C PRO A 141 5.43 -9.28 15.68
N VAL A 142 4.81 -9.37 14.50
CA VAL A 142 5.26 -8.71 13.28
C VAL A 142 4.45 -7.45 12.97
N LEU A 143 3.15 -7.44 13.27
CA LEU A 143 2.28 -6.31 12.99
C LEU A 143 2.80 -4.98 13.60
N PRO A 144 3.29 -4.92 14.86
CA PRO A 144 3.89 -3.70 15.40
C PRO A 144 5.11 -3.20 14.61
N LEU A 145 5.90 -4.12 14.04
CA LEU A 145 7.04 -3.79 13.20
C LEU A 145 6.58 -3.15 11.90
N ALA A 146 5.59 -3.75 11.23
CA ALA A 146 5.01 -3.23 9.99
C ALA A 146 4.33 -1.86 10.20
N ILE A 147 3.69 -1.65 11.34
CA ILE A 147 3.15 -0.33 11.74
C ILE A 147 4.28 0.69 11.89
N GLY A 148 5.37 0.31 12.57
CA GLY A 148 6.57 1.15 12.70
C GLY A 148 7.18 1.51 11.35
N ASP A 149 7.18 0.59 10.38
CA ASP A 149 7.65 0.83 9.03
C ASP A 149 6.76 1.85 8.29
N GLY A 150 5.45 1.76 8.48
CA GLY A 150 4.50 2.76 7.96
C GLY A 150 4.70 4.16 8.56
N LEU A 151 4.95 4.24 9.86
CA LEU A 151 5.26 5.51 10.54
C LEU A 151 6.58 6.11 10.04
N ALA A 152 7.63 5.28 9.91
CA ALA A 152 8.91 5.69 9.34
C ALA A 152 8.78 6.17 7.88
N ALA A 153 7.90 5.54 7.11
CA ALA A 153 7.59 5.96 5.75
C ALA A 153 7.01 7.39 5.69
N ILE A 154 6.06 7.71 6.59
CA ILE A 154 5.48 9.06 6.63
C ILE A 154 6.54 10.10 7.04
N SER A 155 7.33 9.83 8.09
CA SER A 155 8.43 10.71 8.49
C SER A 155 9.39 10.95 7.32
N TYR A 156 9.78 9.89 6.60
CA TYR A 156 10.67 10.00 5.45
C TYR A 156 10.05 10.88 4.35
N VAL A 157 8.84 10.55 3.87
CA VAL A 157 8.17 11.31 2.81
C VAL A 157 8.02 12.78 3.20
N ARG A 158 7.62 13.07 4.44
CA ARG A 158 7.46 14.44 4.96
C ARG A 158 8.79 15.20 5.00
N SER A 159 9.89 14.53 5.36
CA SER A 159 11.25 15.11 5.34
C SER A 159 11.75 15.40 3.91
N GLN A 160 11.32 14.62 2.93
CA GLN A 160 11.72 14.75 1.53
C GLN A 160 10.77 15.65 0.72
N ALA A 161 9.70 16.16 1.34
CA ALA A 161 8.64 16.87 0.64
C ALA A 161 9.18 18.05 -0.21
N ASP A 162 10.08 18.87 0.34
CA ASP A 162 10.64 20.01 -0.41
C ASP A 162 11.50 19.55 -1.60
N ALA A 163 12.31 18.50 -1.42
CA ALA A 163 13.17 17.96 -2.47
C ALA A 163 12.38 17.27 -3.59
N LEU A 164 11.20 16.73 -3.25
CA LEU A 164 10.33 16.01 -4.17
C LEU A 164 9.17 16.87 -4.71
N GLY A 165 9.07 18.13 -4.30
CA GLY A 165 7.98 19.03 -4.69
C GLY A 165 6.60 18.61 -4.17
N LEU A 166 6.55 18.01 -2.98
CA LEU A 166 5.32 17.55 -2.32
C LEU A 166 4.79 18.61 -1.35
N ASP A 167 3.47 18.66 -1.21
CA ASP A 167 2.81 19.41 -0.15
C ASP A 167 2.88 18.58 1.13
N LYS A 168 3.53 19.14 2.16
CA LYS A 168 3.67 18.49 3.47
C LYS A 168 2.31 18.23 4.10
N ASN A 169 1.24 18.94 3.75
CA ASN A 169 -0.09 18.73 4.35
C ASN A 169 -1.00 17.82 3.49
N LYS A 170 -0.43 17.09 2.52
CA LYS A 170 -1.18 16.18 1.62
C LYS A 170 -0.47 14.83 1.46
N ILE A 171 -0.05 14.23 2.57
CA ILE A 171 0.58 12.91 2.63
C ILE A 171 -0.43 11.87 3.12
N GLY A 172 -0.95 11.08 2.18
CA GLY A 172 -1.90 10.01 2.46
C GLY A 172 -1.24 8.67 2.78
N PHE A 173 -1.96 7.83 3.53
CA PHE A 173 -1.60 6.43 3.73
C PHE A 173 -2.76 5.53 3.30
N MET A 174 -2.52 4.73 2.26
CA MET A 174 -3.48 3.80 1.67
C MET A 174 -2.97 2.37 1.88
N GLY A 175 -3.85 1.45 2.26
CA GLY A 175 -3.44 0.06 2.38
C GLY A 175 -4.57 -0.93 2.24
N PHE A 176 -4.21 -2.14 1.81
CA PHE A 176 -5.14 -3.18 1.38
C PHE A 176 -5.10 -4.36 2.33
N SER A 177 -6.25 -4.89 2.77
CA SER A 177 -6.30 -6.11 3.60
C SER A 177 -5.40 -5.96 4.85
N ALA A 178 -4.35 -6.77 4.93
CA ALA A 178 -3.32 -6.68 5.97
C ALA A 178 -2.52 -5.35 5.93
N GLY A 179 -2.28 -4.76 4.76
CA GLY A 179 -1.80 -3.39 4.63
C GLY A 179 -2.84 -2.33 5.07
N GLY A 180 -4.12 -2.67 5.02
CA GLY A 180 -5.20 -1.88 5.65
C GLY A 180 -5.13 -1.95 7.18
N ALA A 181 -4.75 -3.10 7.75
CA ALA A 181 -4.42 -3.22 9.17
C ALA A 181 -3.20 -2.35 9.54
N VAL A 182 -2.16 -2.32 8.69
CA VAL A 182 -1.01 -1.40 8.86
C VAL A 182 -1.45 0.06 8.79
N THR A 183 -2.33 0.42 7.85
CA THR A 183 -2.88 1.78 7.70
C THR A 183 -3.58 2.24 8.98
N MET A 184 -4.41 1.37 9.56
CA MET A 184 -5.12 1.68 10.80
C MET A 184 -4.20 1.61 12.02
N GLY A 185 -3.21 0.73 12.04
CA GLY A 185 -2.17 0.73 13.06
C GLY A 185 -1.35 2.01 13.07
N VAL A 186 -0.99 2.55 11.89
CA VAL A 186 -0.37 3.88 11.75
C VAL A 186 -1.29 4.97 12.31
N CYS A 187 -2.59 4.95 11.98
CA CYS A 187 -3.57 5.89 12.52
C CYS A 187 -3.62 5.88 14.06
N MET A 188 -3.41 4.74 14.70
CA MET A 188 -3.53 4.63 16.16
C MET A 188 -2.23 4.91 16.91
N ASN A 189 -1.11 5.00 16.20
CA ASN A 189 0.22 5.08 16.81
C ASN A 189 1.06 6.27 16.29
N TYR A 190 0.49 7.16 15.49
CA TYR A 190 1.22 8.34 15.03
C TYR A 190 1.54 9.31 16.16
N SER A 191 2.63 10.05 15.97
CA SER A 191 2.94 11.31 16.63
C SER A 191 2.60 12.47 15.68
N GLU A 192 2.76 13.71 16.15
CA GLU A 192 2.59 14.90 15.29
C GLU A 192 3.48 14.86 14.03
N GLU A 193 4.68 14.28 14.12
CA GLU A 193 5.65 14.23 13.03
C GLU A 193 5.24 13.28 11.89
N ASN A 194 4.71 12.10 12.25
CA ASN A 194 4.39 11.03 11.30
C ASN A 194 2.89 10.76 11.18
N ARG A 195 2.08 11.74 11.58
CA ARG A 195 0.64 11.73 11.32
C ARG A 195 0.38 11.83 9.81
N PRO A 196 -0.42 10.91 9.22
CA PRO A 196 -0.86 11.06 7.84
C PRO A 196 -1.92 12.18 7.74
N ASP A 197 -1.98 12.83 6.60
CA ASP A 197 -2.97 13.88 6.34
C ASP A 197 -4.32 13.31 5.93
N PHE A 198 -4.34 12.07 5.42
CA PHE A 198 -5.55 11.30 5.13
C PHE A 198 -5.29 9.79 5.10
N LEU A 199 -6.34 8.99 5.27
CA LEU A 199 -6.28 7.52 5.33
C LEU A 199 -7.18 6.88 4.28
N VAL A 200 -6.73 5.78 3.68
CA VAL A 200 -7.53 5.00 2.73
C VAL A 200 -7.38 3.49 3.01
N PRO A 201 -8.01 2.96 4.07
CA PRO A 201 -8.07 1.54 4.30
C PRO A 201 -9.01 0.86 3.29
N VAL A 202 -8.47 -0.07 2.51
CA VAL A 202 -9.20 -0.86 1.51
C VAL A 202 -9.33 -2.29 2.03
N TYR A 203 -10.58 -2.74 2.26
CA TYR A 203 -10.99 -3.99 2.90
C TYR A 203 -10.07 -4.35 4.09
N PRO A 204 -9.94 -3.45 5.09
CA PRO A 204 -8.90 -3.58 6.12
C PRO A 204 -9.14 -4.79 7.03
N TRP A 205 -8.06 -5.50 7.36
CA TRP A 205 -8.13 -6.63 8.28
C TRP A 205 -8.10 -6.17 9.75
N MET A 206 -9.27 -5.85 10.27
CA MET A 206 -9.42 -5.20 11.58
C MET A 206 -9.51 -6.17 12.76
N THR A 207 -9.56 -7.48 12.58
CA THR A 207 -9.57 -8.39 13.75
C THR A 207 -8.19 -8.49 14.42
N VAL A 208 -7.11 -8.09 13.75
CA VAL A 208 -5.72 -8.18 14.29
C VAL A 208 -5.21 -6.89 14.92
N VAL A 209 -5.90 -5.76 14.76
CA VAL A 209 -5.52 -4.50 15.42
C VAL A 209 -6.39 -4.23 16.68
N GLY A 210 -7.53 -4.93 16.88
CA GLY A 210 -8.44 -4.79 18.02
C GLY A 210 -9.80 -4.11 17.71
N PRO A 211 -10.53 -3.57 18.70
CA PRO A 211 -11.59 -2.57 18.48
C PRO A 211 -10.99 -1.16 18.32
N TYR A 212 -11.69 -0.22 17.67
CA TYR A 212 -11.14 1.10 17.35
C TYR A 212 -12.09 2.26 17.55
N GLU A 213 -11.53 3.33 18.08
CA GLU A 213 -12.17 4.64 18.20
C GLU A 213 -11.35 5.65 17.41
N ALA A 214 -12.01 6.55 16.70
CA ALA A 214 -11.33 7.62 15.96
C ALA A 214 -10.50 8.49 16.93
N PRO A 215 -9.20 8.70 16.69
CA PRO A 215 -8.41 9.64 17.45
C PRO A 215 -9.03 11.04 17.49
N LYS A 216 -8.76 11.81 18.56
CA LYS A 216 -9.30 13.17 18.70
C LYS A 216 -8.88 14.09 17.53
N ASP A 217 -7.69 13.88 16.99
CA ASP A 217 -7.14 14.58 15.83
C ASP A 217 -7.10 13.68 14.59
N ALA A 218 -7.98 12.68 14.51
CA ALA A 218 -8.03 11.73 13.40
C ALA A 218 -8.07 12.45 12.03
N PRO A 219 -7.25 12.01 11.06
CA PRO A 219 -7.30 12.54 9.71
C PRO A 219 -8.58 12.10 8.98
N PRO A 220 -8.99 12.81 7.91
CA PRO A 220 -10.02 12.35 6.99
C PRO A 220 -9.75 10.93 6.49
N MET A 221 -10.80 10.13 6.35
CA MET A 221 -10.66 8.73 5.96
C MET A 221 -11.65 8.33 4.87
N LEU A 222 -11.19 7.52 3.91
CA LEU A 222 -12.08 6.80 2.99
C LEU A 222 -11.92 5.30 3.17
N VAL A 223 -12.99 4.64 3.63
CA VAL A 223 -13.04 3.17 3.71
C VAL A 223 -13.63 2.61 2.42
N ILE A 224 -13.00 1.58 1.85
CA ILE A 224 -13.48 0.91 0.64
C ILE A 224 -13.55 -0.59 0.91
N CYS A 225 -14.66 -1.26 0.62
CA CYS A 225 -14.79 -2.71 0.85
C CYS A 225 -15.87 -3.32 -0.06
N ALA A 226 -15.90 -4.65 -0.16
CA ALA A 226 -16.99 -5.39 -0.76
C ALA A 226 -17.78 -6.15 0.31
N THR A 227 -19.11 -6.13 0.23
CA THR A 227 -20.02 -6.81 1.16
C THR A 227 -19.86 -8.33 1.10
N ASP A 228 -19.53 -8.87 -0.07
CA ASP A 228 -19.32 -10.31 -0.27
C ASP A 228 -17.86 -10.74 -0.08
N ASP A 229 -17.04 -9.93 0.59
CA ASP A 229 -15.70 -10.33 1.02
C ASP A 229 -15.81 -11.59 1.93
N PRO A 230 -15.27 -12.75 1.50
CA PRO A 230 -15.42 -14.01 2.22
C PRO A 230 -14.68 -14.04 3.56
N LEU A 231 -13.80 -13.07 3.84
CA LEU A 231 -13.12 -12.93 5.12
C LEU A 231 -13.95 -12.12 6.14
N GLY A 232 -15.15 -11.65 5.77
CA GLY A 232 -16.06 -10.96 6.67
C GLY A 232 -15.68 -9.52 7.01
N LEU A 233 -14.79 -8.90 6.23
CA LEU A 233 -14.21 -7.58 6.52
C LEU A 233 -15.18 -6.40 6.33
N ALA A 234 -16.36 -6.65 5.76
CA ALA A 234 -17.38 -5.63 5.54
C ALA A 234 -17.92 -5.05 6.86
N ALA A 235 -18.15 -5.89 7.88
CA ALA A 235 -18.69 -5.44 9.16
C ALA A 235 -17.74 -4.45 9.84
N ASP A 236 -16.46 -4.80 9.96
CA ASP A 236 -15.45 -3.92 10.54
C ASP A 236 -15.24 -2.65 9.71
N SER A 237 -15.33 -2.74 8.37
CA SER A 237 -15.27 -1.57 7.49
C SER A 237 -16.41 -0.57 7.77
N THR A 238 -17.63 -1.07 8.02
CA THR A 238 -18.76 -0.21 8.40
C THR A 238 -18.60 0.36 9.82
N ALA A 239 -18.02 -0.41 10.75
CA ALA A 239 -17.76 0.06 12.11
C ALA A 239 -16.71 1.18 12.14
N LEU A 240 -15.66 1.10 11.30
CA LEU A 240 -14.68 2.17 11.13
C LEU A 240 -15.32 3.47 10.64
N TYR A 241 -16.17 3.38 9.62
CA TYR A 241 -16.93 4.53 9.11
C TYR A 241 -17.79 5.16 10.21
N ASP A 242 -18.55 4.36 10.94
CA ASP A 242 -19.42 4.82 12.03
C ASP A 242 -18.63 5.49 13.17
N SER A 243 -17.44 4.96 13.50
CA SER A 243 -16.54 5.53 14.50
C SER A 243 -16.07 6.94 14.14
N TRP A 244 -15.62 7.15 12.90
CA TRP A 244 -15.23 8.48 12.40
C TRP A 244 -16.42 9.44 12.34
N LEU A 245 -17.58 8.96 11.87
CA LEU A 245 -18.79 9.75 11.76
C LEU A 245 -19.25 10.26 13.14
N LYS A 246 -19.30 9.38 14.14
CA LYS A 246 -19.66 9.73 15.52
C LYS A 246 -18.67 10.70 16.17
N ALA A 247 -17.40 10.64 15.77
CA ALA A 247 -16.36 11.58 16.21
C ALA A 247 -16.40 12.93 15.47
N GLY A 248 -17.35 13.15 14.54
CA GLY A 248 -17.48 14.37 13.77
C GLY A 248 -16.31 14.60 12.79
N LYS A 249 -15.67 13.52 12.33
CA LYS A 249 -14.55 13.54 11.39
C LYS A 249 -15.04 13.42 9.95
N SER A 250 -14.28 13.98 9.01
CA SER A 250 -14.53 13.75 7.59
C SER A 250 -14.30 12.26 7.28
N VAL A 251 -15.32 11.60 6.72
CA VAL A 251 -15.24 10.18 6.39
C VAL A 251 -16.14 9.81 5.22
N GLY A 252 -15.61 8.99 4.32
CA GLY A 252 -16.37 8.34 3.25
C GLY A 252 -16.38 6.82 3.42
N LEU A 253 -17.42 6.18 2.87
CA LEU A 253 -17.50 4.73 2.73
C LEU A 253 -17.96 4.38 1.30
N HIS A 254 -17.16 3.56 0.62
CA HIS A 254 -17.58 2.88 -0.60
C HIS A 254 -17.66 1.39 -0.35
N MET A 255 -18.89 0.91 -0.15
CA MET A 255 -19.21 -0.51 0.01
C MET A 255 -19.81 -1.06 -1.30
N TYR A 256 -19.10 -1.95 -1.97
CA TYR A 256 -19.59 -2.66 -3.14
C TYR A 256 -20.41 -3.88 -2.73
N SER A 257 -21.48 -4.21 -3.46
CA SER A 257 -22.20 -5.47 -3.20
C SER A 257 -21.38 -6.70 -3.59
N LYS A 258 -20.56 -6.59 -4.64
CA LYS A 258 -19.75 -7.66 -5.24
C LYS A 258 -18.33 -7.19 -5.54
N GLY A 259 -17.35 -8.02 -5.19
CA GLY A 259 -15.92 -7.85 -5.49
C GLY A 259 -15.04 -8.91 -4.81
N GLY A 260 -15.54 -9.57 -3.76
CA GLY A 260 -14.76 -10.52 -2.97
C GLY A 260 -13.59 -9.86 -2.24
N HIS A 261 -12.66 -10.68 -1.75
CA HIS A 261 -11.43 -10.20 -1.12
C HIS A 261 -10.33 -9.97 -2.16
N GLY A 262 -9.50 -8.95 -1.96
CA GLY A 262 -8.26 -8.78 -2.73
C GLY A 262 -8.49 -8.44 -4.21
N PHE A 263 -9.57 -7.73 -4.54
CA PHE A 263 -9.82 -7.30 -5.93
C PHE A 263 -8.74 -6.35 -6.44
N GLY A 264 -8.18 -5.48 -5.59
CA GLY A 264 -7.08 -4.58 -5.94
C GLY A 264 -7.27 -3.90 -7.29
N MET A 265 -6.21 -3.79 -8.09
CA MET A 265 -6.27 -3.30 -9.47
C MET A 265 -6.54 -4.40 -10.52
N LYS A 266 -6.86 -5.64 -10.10
CA LYS A 266 -7.11 -6.75 -11.04
C LYS A 266 -8.51 -6.62 -11.64
N PRO A 267 -8.67 -6.55 -12.97
CA PRO A 267 -10.00 -6.48 -13.58
C PRO A 267 -10.81 -7.75 -13.33
N GLN A 268 -12.02 -7.59 -12.78
CA GLN A 268 -12.99 -8.67 -12.55
C GLN A 268 -14.23 -8.56 -13.45
N GLY A 269 -14.38 -7.45 -14.16
CA GLY A 269 -15.61 -7.13 -14.89
C GLY A 269 -16.76 -6.71 -13.96
N LEU A 270 -16.43 -6.24 -12.76
CA LEU A 270 -17.36 -5.82 -11.72
C LEU A 270 -17.24 -4.31 -11.45
N PRO A 271 -18.26 -3.67 -10.84
CA PRO A 271 -18.15 -2.27 -10.44
C PRO A 271 -16.98 -1.97 -9.50
N SER A 272 -16.51 -2.96 -8.73
CA SER A 272 -15.32 -2.87 -7.86
C SER A 272 -14.05 -2.51 -8.63
N ASP A 273 -13.96 -2.80 -9.94
CA ASP A 273 -12.81 -2.44 -10.79
C ASP A 273 -12.55 -0.93 -10.84
N GLN A 274 -13.55 -0.11 -10.51
CA GLN A 274 -13.46 1.36 -10.51
C GLN A 274 -13.24 1.96 -9.12
N TRP A 275 -12.88 1.15 -8.11
CA TRP A 275 -12.72 1.62 -6.74
C TRP A 275 -11.75 2.79 -6.59
N ILE A 276 -10.65 2.77 -7.34
CA ILE A 276 -9.60 3.79 -7.22
C ILE A 276 -10.07 5.16 -7.76
N ALA A 277 -11.03 5.16 -8.69
CA ALA A 277 -11.69 6.38 -9.14
C ALA A 277 -12.53 6.99 -8.01
N ARG A 278 -13.16 6.16 -7.17
CA ARG A 278 -13.90 6.64 -5.99
C ARG A 278 -12.97 7.28 -4.95
N PHE A 279 -11.78 6.72 -4.77
CA PHE A 279 -10.75 7.39 -3.97
C PHE A 279 -10.42 8.78 -4.50
N HIS A 280 -10.19 8.92 -5.81
CA HIS A 280 -9.85 10.22 -6.39
C HIS A 280 -11.00 11.23 -6.27
N ASP A 281 -12.24 10.83 -6.54
CA ASP A 281 -13.40 11.73 -6.42
C ASP A 281 -13.58 12.24 -4.98
N TRP A 282 -13.37 11.36 -3.99
CA TRP A 282 -13.34 11.74 -2.59
C TRP A 282 -12.18 12.69 -2.28
N ALA A 283 -10.96 12.36 -2.72
CA ALA A 283 -9.78 13.19 -2.48
C ALA A 283 -9.91 14.59 -3.09
N VAL A 284 -10.53 14.72 -4.27
CA VAL A 284 -10.86 16.03 -4.87
C VAL A 284 -11.86 16.80 -3.99
N SER A 285 -12.89 16.14 -3.48
CA SER A 285 -13.91 16.75 -2.62
C SER A 285 -13.33 17.26 -1.30
N GLU A 286 -12.33 16.56 -0.75
CA GLU A 286 -11.59 16.96 0.45
C GLU A 286 -10.48 18.01 0.17
N GLY A 287 -10.28 18.43 -1.09
CA GLY A 287 -9.19 19.35 -1.47
C GLY A 287 -7.79 18.73 -1.41
N LEU A 288 -7.72 17.40 -1.30
CA LEU A 288 -6.49 16.62 -1.24
C LEU A 288 -5.92 16.32 -2.63
N ALA A 289 -6.72 16.39 -3.71
CA ALA A 289 -6.27 16.19 -5.09
C ALA A 289 -6.90 17.21 -6.05
N GLU A 290 -6.34 17.35 -7.26
CA GLU A 290 -6.91 18.18 -8.31
C GLU A 290 -7.98 17.43 -9.12
N ALA A 291 -9.02 18.14 -9.56
CA ALA A 291 -9.97 17.57 -10.52
C ALA A 291 -9.27 17.23 -11.85
N ALA A 292 -9.70 16.15 -12.51
CA ALA A 292 -9.22 15.83 -13.84
C ALA A 292 -9.58 16.98 -14.80
N LYS A 293 -8.57 17.53 -15.49
CA LYS A 293 -8.75 18.53 -16.54
C LYS A 293 -9.31 17.92 -17.82
#